data_AF-A0A7W1CNF7-F1
#
_entry.id   AF-A0A7W1CNF7-F1
#
_cell.length_a   1.000
_cell.length_b   1.000
_cell.length_c   1.000
_cell.angle_alpha   90.00
_cell.angle_beta   90.00
_cell.angle_gamma   90.00
#
_symmetry.space_group_name_H-M   'P 1'
#
loop_
_entity.id
_entity.type
_entity.pdbx_description
1 polymer ?
#
loop_
_entity_poly.entity_id
_entity_poly.type
_entity_poly.pdbx_seq_one_letter_code
_entity_poly.pdbx_strand_id
1 'polypeptide(L)'
;MVDDANVALDLIEPGHVLVTVATSPSWNAVLGEEGALVTTTGGLLSHAAVLARELDIAAVIGDATATSRITTGMTVTVDPRSATVSR
;
A
#
# COMPACT_ATOMS: atom_id res chain seq x y z
N MET A 1 4.67 -6.13 -5.91
CA MET A 1 5.58 -5.39 -5.01
C MET A 1 6.41 -4.45 -5.85
N VAL A 2 6.46 -3.18 -5.46
CA VAL A 2 7.28 -2.17 -6.11
C VAL A 2 7.94 -1.33 -5.02
N ASP A 3 9.24 -1.06 -5.14
CA ASP A 3 10.00 -0.23 -4.19
C ASP A 3 10.42 1.13 -4.79
N ASP A 4 10.05 1.38 -6.05
CA ASP A 4 10.30 2.63 -6.78
C ASP A 4 8.97 3.26 -7.20
N ALA A 5 8.76 4.53 -6.84
CA ALA A 5 7.51 5.22 -7.12
C ALA A 5 7.26 5.45 -8.63
N ASN A 6 8.30 5.61 -9.45
CA ASN A 6 8.14 5.77 -10.89
C ASN A 6 7.68 4.45 -11.53
N VAL A 7 8.27 3.34 -11.11
CA VAL A 7 7.84 2.00 -11.56
C VAL A 7 6.39 1.74 -11.12
N ALA A 8 6.01 2.18 -9.93
CA ALA A 8 4.65 2.02 -9.45
C ALA A 8 3.66 2.85 -10.28
N LEU A 9 4.02 4.09 -10.63
CA LEU A 9 3.19 4.96 -11.46
C LEU A 9 2.88 4.34 -12.84
N ASP A 10 3.83 3.63 -13.43
CA ASP A 10 3.65 2.97 -14.73
C ASP A 10 2.76 1.71 -14.66
N LEU A 11 2.55 1.15 -13.46
CA LEU A 11 1.88 -0.14 -13.25
C LEU A 11 0.56 -0.04 -12.47
N ILE A 12 0.39 1.00 -11.66
CA ILE A 12 -0.78 1.16 -10.81
C ILE A 12 -1.99 1.55 -11.66
N GLU A 13 -3.14 0.98 -11.34
CA GLU A 13 -4.41 1.34 -11.96
C GLU A 13 -5.45 1.56 -10.85
N PRO A 14 -6.51 2.34 -11.12
CA PRO A 14 -7.61 2.53 -10.19
C PRO A 14 -8.14 1.22 -9.60
N GLY A 15 -8.13 1.14 -8.27
CA GLY A 15 -8.58 -0.04 -7.52
C GLY A 15 -7.52 -1.10 -7.25
N HIS A 16 -6.28 -0.94 -7.74
CA HIS A 16 -5.18 -1.81 -7.35
C HIS A 16 -4.75 -1.62 -5.90
N VAL A 17 -4.13 -2.65 -5.33
CA VAL A 17 -3.52 -2.62 -4.00
C VAL A 17 -2.02 -2.41 -4.16
N LEU A 18 -1.51 -1.29 -3.68
CA LEU A 18 -0.07 -1.06 -3.63
C LEU A 18 0.54 -1.81 -2.45
N VAL A 19 1.54 -2.65 -2.72
CA VAL A 19 2.30 -3.37 -1.71
C VAL A 19 3.78 -2.99 -1.82
N THR A 20 4.32 -2.36 -0.77
CA THR A 20 5.71 -1.85 -0.72
C THR A 20 6.31 -1.97 0.69
N VAL A 21 7.60 -1.68 0.86
CA VAL A 21 8.25 -1.70 2.18
C VAL A 21 7.83 -0.49 3.03
N ALA A 22 7.88 0.70 2.43
CA ALA A 22 7.52 1.97 3.02
C ALA A 22 7.23 2.98 1.92
N THR A 23 6.46 4.03 2.23
CA THR A 23 6.28 5.17 1.33
C THR A 23 7.05 6.39 1.82
N SER A 24 7.28 7.31 0.90
CA SER A 24 7.92 8.62 1.12
C SER A 24 7.21 9.65 0.23
N PRO A 25 7.52 10.95 0.33
CA PRO A 25 6.82 11.98 -0.47
C PRO A 25 6.85 11.75 -2.00
N SER A 26 7.80 10.96 -2.53
CA SER A 26 7.82 10.62 -3.95
C SER A 26 6.65 9.73 -4.39
N TRP A 27 5.96 9.10 -3.44
CA TRP A 27 4.82 8.21 -3.70
C TRP A 27 3.48 8.95 -3.83
N ASN A 28 3.45 10.26 -3.58
CA ASN A 28 2.20 11.03 -3.58
C ASN A 28 1.43 10.96 -4.90
N ALA A 29 2.14 10.85 -6.04
CA ALA A 29 1.52 10.69 -7.35
C ALA A 29 0.88 9.31 -7.56
N VAL A 30 1.35 8.27 -6.85
CA VAL A 30 0.87 6.89 -6.95
C VAL A 30 -0.32 6.67 -6.01
N LEU A 31 -0.21 7.16 -4.77
CA LEU A 31 -1.18 6.96 -3.69
C LEU A 31 -2.57 7.54 -3.99
N GLY A 32 -2.69 8.46 -4.96
CA GLY A 32 -3.98 9.02 -5.38
C GLY A 32 -4.76 8.14 -6.36
N GLU A 33 -4.11 7.18 -7.01
CA GLU A 33 -4.73 6.32 -8.03
C GLU A 33 -5.13 4.94 -7.48
N GLU A 34 -4.47 4.46 -6.43
CA GLU A 34 -4.69 3.12 -5.87
C GLU A 34 -5.96 3.00 -4.99
N GLY A 35 -6.50 1.78 -4.89
CA GLY A 35 -7.66 1.48 -4.04
C GLY A 35 -7.31 1.10 -2.60
N ALA A 36 -6.09 0.64 -2.34
CA ALA A 36 -5.60 0.32 -1.00
C ALA A 36 -4.08 0.28 -0.92
N LEU A 37 -3.54 0.43 0.30
CA LEU A 37 -2.11 0.46 0.59
C LEU A 37 -1.70 -0.60 1.63
N VAL A 38 -0.64 -1.35 1.36
CA VAL A 38 -0.03 -2.27 2.32
C VAL A 38 1.46 -2.00 2.42
N THR A 39 1.96 -1.73 3.63
CA THR A 39 3.39 -1.55 3.89
C THR A 39 3.94 -2.59 4.86
N THR A 40 5.18 -3.01 4.67
CA THR A 40 5.83 -3.95 5.61
C THR A 40 6.45 -3.29 6.82
N THR A 41 6.71 -1.98 6.73
CA THR A 41 7.25 -1.17 7.81
C THR A 41 6.41 0.09 8.03
N GLY A 42 6.71 0.79 9.11
CA GLY A 42 5.97 1.97 9.54
C GLY A 42 5.05 1.70 10.71
N GLY A 43 4.53 2.78 11.29
CA GLY A 43 3.55 2.72 12.37
C GLY A 43 2.45 3.75 12.15
N LEU A 44 1.66 4.00 13.18
CA LEU A 44 0.47 4.85 13.13
C LEU A 44 0.72 6.28 12.62
N LEU A 45 1.94 6.80 12.79
CA LEU A 45 2.36 8.15 12.38
C LEU A 45 3.31 8.15 11.17
N SER A 46 3.47 7.02 10.50
CA SER A 46 4.29 6.94 9.29
C SER A 46 3.67 7.73 8.14
N HIS A 47 4.50 8.07 7.16
CA HIS A 47 4.05 8.72 5.92
C HIS A 47 2.86 7.98 5.29
N ALA A 48 2.97 6.66 5.15
CA ALA A 48 1.92 5.79 4.65
C ALA A 48 0.61 5.90 5.46
N ALA A 49 0.70 5.84 6.79
CA ALA A 49 -0.47 5.88 7.66
C ALA A 49 -1.19 7.24 7.63
N VAL A 50 -0.42 8.34 7.56
CA VAL A 50 -0.98 9.69 7.49
C VAL A 50 -1.68 9.90 6.15
N LEU A 51 -1.01 9.63 5.03
CA LEU A 51 -1.60 9.85 3.71
C LEU A 51 -2.79 8.92 3.45
N ALA A 52 -2.76 7.67 3.92
CA ALA A 52 -3.91 6.79 3.77
C ALA A 52 -5.20 7.38 4.38
N ARG A 53 -5.07 8.09 5.51
CA ARG A 53 -6.19 8.75 6.18
C ARG A 53 -6.61 10.05 5.47
N GLU A 54 -5.66 10.78 4.90
CA GLU A 54 -5.95 12.00 4.15
C GLU A 54 -6.65 11.71 2.82
N LEU A 55 -6.31 10.58 2.19
CA LEU A 55 -6.85 10.15 0.91
C LEU A 55 -8.07 9.22 1.04
N ASP A 56 -8.47 8.88 2.27
CA ASP A 56 -9.56 7.94 2.59
C ASP A 56 -9.41 6.56 1.90
N ILE A 57 -8.16 6.06 1.84
CA ILE A 57 -7.84 4.75 1.27
C ILE A 57 -7.65 3.70 2.38
N ALA A 58 -8.09 2.48 2.11
CA ALA A 58 -7.88 1.36 3.03
C ALA A 58 -6.38 1.06 3.15
N ALA A 59 -5.85 0.97 4.36
CA ALA A 59 -4.43 0.68 4.56
C ALA A 59 -4.12 -0.28 5.70
N VAL A 60 -3.15 -1.16 5.46
CA VAL A 60 -2.51 -2.02 6.47
C VAL A 60 -1.03 -1.68 6.55
N ILE A 61 -0.59 -1.20 7.70
CA ILE A 61 0.75 -0.66 7.90
C ILE A 61 1.54 -1.59 8.83
N GLY A 62 2.76 -1.95 8.43
CA GLY A 62 3.66 -2.76 9.25
C GLY A 62 3.42 -4.27 9.17
N ASP A 63 2.79 -4.78 8.10
CA ASP A 63 2.72 -6.22 7.87
C ASP A 63 4.06 -6.73 7.33
N ALA A 64 4.95 -7.13 8.25
CA ALA A 64 6.29 -7.61 7.95
C ALA A 64 6.34 -8.78 6.94
N THR A 65 5.22 -9.45 6.67
CA THR A 65 5.13 -10.61 5.76
C THR A 65 4.46 -10.31 4.43
N ALA A 66 3.93 -9.10 4.22
CA ALA A 66 3.13 -8.79 3.04
C ALA A 66 3.93 -8.97 1.74
N THR A 67 5.15 -8.47 1.67
CA THR A 67 5.98 -8.54 0.44
C THR A 67 6.44 -9.95 0.09
N SER A 68 6.52 -10.87 1.06
CA SER A 68 6.89 -12.26 0.79
C SER A 68 5.68 -13.13 0.42
N ARG A 69 4.48 -12.73 0.83
CA ARG A 69 3.23 -13.48 0.60
C ARG A 69 2.44 -13.01 -0.62
N ILE A 70 2.53 -11.72 -0.98
CA ILE A 70 1.71 -11.10 -2.02
C ILE A 70 2.57 -10.82 -3.25
N THR A 71 2.19 -11.39 -4.38
CA THR A 71 2.85 -11.17 -5.66
C THR A 71 2.02 -10.27 -6.56
N THR A 72 2.67 -9.56 -7.48
CA THR A 72 1.98 -8.71 -8.46
C THR A 72 0.96 -9.52 -9.26
N GLY A 73 -0.23 -8.95 -9.49
CA GLY A 73 -1.36 -9.60 -10.17
C GLY A 73 -2.22 -10.49 -9.26
N MET A 74 -1.88 -10.62 -7.97
CA MET A 74 -2.72 -11.34 -7.01
C MET A 74 -3.90 -10.47 -6.56
N THR A 75 -5.12 -11.01 -6.63
CA THR A 75 -6.29 -10.41 -5.98
C THR A 75 -6.20 -10.62 -4.48
N VAL A 76 -6.33 -9.54 -3.72
CA VAL A 76 -6.30 -9.54 -2.25
C VAL A 76 -7.40 -8.65 -1.69
N THR A 77 -7.87 -8.98 -0.49
CA THR A 77 -8.75 -8.15 0.32
C THR A 77 -7.93 -7.49 1.43
N VAL A 78 -8.07 -6.19 1.58
CA VAL A 78 -7.41 -5.39 2.62
C VAL A 78 -8.48 -4.95 3.63
N ASP A 79 -8.36 -5.40 4.88
CA ASP A 79 -9.22 -4.97 5.98
C ASP A 79 -8.42 -4.09 6.96
N PRO A 80 -8.61 -2.76 6.93
CA PRO A 80 -7.91 -1.83 7.82
C PRO A 80 -8.41 -1.89 9.27
N ARG A 81 -9.59 -2.46 9.54
CA ARG A 81 -10.14 -2.54 10.91
C ARG A 81 -9.51 -3.66 11.71
N SER A 82 -9.31 -4.82 11.09
CA SER A 82 -8.60 -5.96 11.68
C SER A 82 -7.09 -5.92 11.42
N ALA A 83 -6.62 -5.00 10.59
CA ALA A 83 -5.24 -4.92 10.11
C ALA A 83 -4.80 -6.22 9.40
N THR A 84 -5.66 -6.76 8.53
CA THR A 84 -5.41 -8.04 7.83
C THR A 84 -5.44 -7.91 6.32
N VAL A 85 -4.59 -8.69 5.65
CA VAL A 85 -4.62 -8.88 4.20
C VAL A 85 -4.85 -10.37 3.88
N SER A 86 -5.91 -10.68 3.15
CA SER A 86 -6.28 -12.03 2.73
C SER A 86 -6.42 -12.12 1.21
N ARG A 87 -6.51 -13.35 0.67
CA ARG A 87 -6.88 -13.59 -0.72
C ARG A 87 -8.40 -13.53 -0.88
#